data_AF-A0AAE4A886-F1
#
_entry.id   AF-A0AAE4A886-F1
#
_cell.length_a   1.000
_cell.length_b   1.000
_cell.length_c   1.000
_cell.angle_alpha   90.00
_cell.angle_beta   90.00
_cell.angle_gamma   90.00
#
_symmetry.space_group_name_H-M   'P 1'
#
loop_
_entity.id
_entity.type
_entity.pdbx_description
1 polymer ?
#
loop_
_entity_poly.entity_id
_entity_poly.type
_entity_poly.pdbx_seq_one_letter_code
_entity_poly.pdbx_strand_id
1 'polypeptide(L)' 'MHALLIFAAEGAADHGSKTAFYVAGLVLAGWAVLVGGVGVAQPAFAEREGTGRVVIGITAVLVAAAMAAAIITSS' A
#
# COMPACT_ATOMS: atom_id res chain seq x y z
N MET A 1 13.01 12.43 18.97
CA MET A 1 12.06 12.02 17.90
C MET A 1 12.01 13.00 16.73
N HIS A 2 12.13 14.32 16.91
CA HIS A 2 12.02 15.29 15.81
C HIS A 2 13.17 15.22 14.79
N ALA A 3 14.41 14.98 15.23
CA ALA A 3 15.56 14.78 14.35
C ALA A 3 15.41 13.56 13.42
N LEU A 4 14.77 12.48 13.89
CA LEU A 4 14.49 11.30 13.06
C LEU A 4 13.51 11.63 11.94
N LEU A 5 12.49 12.46 12.23
CA LEU A 5 11.49 12.88 11.26
C LEU A 5 12.08 13.85 10.21
N ILE A 6 13.02 14.70 10.63
CA ILE A 6 13.77 15.60 9.74
C ILE A 6 14.69 14.82 8.80
N PHE A 7 15.46 13.85 9.31
CA PHE A 7 16.31 13.01 8.47
C PHE A 7 15.50 12.13 7.51
N ALA A 8 14.33 11.64 7.94
CA ALA A 8 13.42 10.90 7.07
C ALA A 8 12.81 11.78 5.96
N ALA A 9 12.55 13.06 6.26
CA ALA A 9 12.05 14.04 5.29
C ALA A 9 13.13 14.50 4.31
N GLU A 10 14.36 14.73 4.78
CA GLU A 10 15.51 15.10 3.94
C GLU A 10 15.92 13.94 3.01
N GLY A 11 15.94 12.70 3.50
CA GLY A 11 16.19 11.52 2.66
C GLY A 11 15.11 11.26 1.59
N ALA A 12 13.89 11.77 1.80
CA ALA A 12 12.83 11.75 0.79
C ALA A 12 12.96 12.87 -0.26
N ALA A 13 13.74 13.91 0.02
CA ALA A 13 13.94 15.07 -0.85
C ALA A 13 15.17 14.96 -1.78
N ASP A 14 16.18 14.16 -1.40
CA ASP A 14 17.49 14.12 -2.07
C ASP A 14 17.64 13.03 -3.17
N HIS A 15 16.62 12.17 -3.33
CA HIS A 15 16.52 11.16 -4.39
C HIS A 15 15.28 11.43 -5.25
N GLY A 16 15.39 11.27 -6.58
CA GLY A 16 14.31 11.57 -7.54
C GLY A 16 12.91 11.19 -7.03
N SER A 17 11.92 12.07 -7.26
CA SER A 17 10.61 12.04 -6.58
C SER A 17 10.01 10.63 -6.42
N LYS A 18 10.21 10.04 -5.23
CA LYS A 18 9.64 8.73 -4.86
C LYS A 18 8.19 8.83 -4.38
N THR A 19 7.57 10.00 -4.55
CA THR A 19 6.22 10.30 -4.13
C THR A 19 5.22 9.29 -4.68
N ALA A 20 5.34 8.93 -5.97
CA ALA A 20 4.46 7.95 -6.59
C ALA A 20 4.57 6.56 -5.92
N PHE A 21 5.79 6.12 -5.60
CA PHE A 21 6.02 4.85 -4.90
C PHE A 21 5.44 4.88 -3.48
N TYR A 22 5.67 5.95 -2.72
CA TYR A 22 5.13 6.07 -1.36
C TYR A 22 3.59 6.13 -1.34
N VAL A 23 2.98 6.88 -2.27
CA VAL A 23 1.51 6.94 -2.39
C VAL A 23 0.95 5.56 -2.75
N ALA A 24 1.52 4.88 -3.75
CA ALA A 24 1.07 3.55 -4.13
C ALA A 24 1.22 2.53 -2.98
N GLY A 25 2.35 2.57 -2.26
CA GLY A 25 2.58 1.74 -1.08
C GLY A 25 1.59 2.04 0.06
N LEU A 26 1.28 3.32 0.32
CA LEU A 26 0.32 3.73 1.35
C LEU A 26 -1.11 3.28 0.99
N VAL A 27 -1.50 3.39 -0.27
CA VAL A 27 -2.81 2.89 -0.74
C VAL A 27 -2.90 1.37 -0.56
N LEU A 28 -1.86 0.63 -0.92
CA LEU A 28 -1.79 -0.82 -0.71
C LEU A 28 -1.86 -1.19 0.78
N ALA A 29 -1.11 -0.49 1.63
CA ALA A 29 -1.14 -0.71 3.08
C ALA A 29 -2.51 -0.40 3.68
N GLY A 30 -3.12 0.73 3.28
CA GLY A 30 -4.47 1.12 3.68
C GLY A 30 -5.51 0.08 3.28
N TRP A 31 -5.42 -0.45 2.06
CA TRP A 31 -6.28 -1.54 1.60
C TRP A 31 -6.14 -2.79 2.47
N ALA A 32 -4.91 -3.20 2.80
CA ALA A 32 -4.68 -4.36 3.66
C ALA A 32 -5.28 -4.19 5.06
N VAL A 33 -5.14 -3.00 5.65
CA VAL A 33 -5.75 -2.67 6.95
C VAL A 33 -7.28 -2.70 6.87
N LEU A 34 -7.87 -2.18 5.80
CA LEU A 34 -9.33 -2.22 5.61
C LEU A 34 -9.83 -3.65 5.49
N VAL A 35 -9.19 -4.48 4.66
CA VAL A 35 -9.57 -5.90 4.51
C VAL A 35 -9.43 -6.65 5.83
N GLY A 36 -8.32 -6.45 6.55
CA GLY A 36 -8.10 -7.06 7.86
C GLY A 36 -9.14 -6.60 8.89
N GLY A 37 -9.41 -5.30 8.96
CA GLY A 37 -10.41 -4.72 9.85
C GLY A 37 -11.83 -5.23 9.56
N VAL A 38 -12.21 -5.29 8.28
CA VAL A 38 -13.50 -5.86 7.85
C VAL A 38 -13.58 -7.35 8.19
N GLY A 39 -12.51 -8.11 7.97
CA GLY A 39 -12.45 -9.53 8.33
C GLY A 39 -12.62 -9.77 9.83
N VAL A 40 -12.04 -8.91 10.68
CA VAL A 40 -12.21 -8.97 12.13
C VAL A 40 -13.62 -8.54 12.55
N ALA A 41 -14.16 -7.48 11.96
CA ALA A 41 -15.49 -6.94 12.30
C ALA A 41 -16.64 -7.81 11.79
N GLN A 42 -16.44 -8.52 10.69
CA GLN A 42 -17.45 -9.36 10.04
C GLN A 42 -16.86 -10.73 9.70
N PRO A 43 -16.95 -11.71 10.62
CA PRO A 43 -16.42 -13.07 10.38
C PRO A 43 -16.99 -13.74 9.12
N ALA A 44 -18.26 -13.48 8.81
CA ALA A 44 -18.95 -13.98 7.61
C ALA A 44 -18.42 -13.37 6.29
N PHE A 45 -17.57 -12.34 6.35
CA PHE A 45 -16.93 -11.74 5.18
C PHE A 45 -16.08 -12.75 4.41
N ALA A 46 -15.35 -13.60 5.13
CA ALA A 46 -14.51 -14.64 4.55
C ALA A 46 -15.31 -15.81 3.94
N GLU A 47 -16.53 -16.03 4.43
CA GLU A 47 -17.39 -17.15 4.01
C GLU A 47 -18.24 -16.83 2.77
N ARG A 48 -18.37 -15.54 2.41
CA ARG A 48 -19.10 -15.14 1.22
C ARG A 48 -18.41 -15.60 -0.06
N GLU A 49 -19.17 -16.30 -0.90
CA GLU A 49 -18.71 -16.69 -2.22
C GLU A 49 -18.25 -15.47 -3.02
N GLY A 50 -17.07 -15.60 -3.64
CA GLY A 50 -16.49 -14.55 -4.48
C GLY A 50 -15.70 -13.47 -3.74
N THR A 51 -15.86 -13.28 -2.42
CA THR A 51 -15.09 -12.28 -1.65
C THR A 51 -13.59 -12.48 -1.78
N GLY A 52 -13.12 -13.74 -1.64
CA GLY A 52 -11.70 -14.06 -1.79
C GLY A 52 -11.14 -13.68 -3.17
N ARG A 53 -11.90 -13.91 -4.24
CA ARG A 53 -11.48 -13.55 -5.61
C ARG A 53 -11.37 -12.05 -5.80
N VAL A 54 -12.31 -11.29 -5.25
CA VAL A 54 -12.29 -9.81 -5.30
C VAL A 54 -11.10 -9.25 -4.52
N VAL A 55 -10.87 -9.73 -3.29
CA VAL A 55 -9.73 -9.30 -2.46
C VAL A 55 -8.41 -9.60 -3.15
N ILE A 56 -8.24 -10.80 -3.71
CA ILE A 56 -7.05 -11.19 -4.46
C ILE A 56 -6.87 -10.29 -5.68
N GLY A 57 -7.93 -10.06 -6.46
CA GLY A 57 -7.89 -9.23 -7.67
C GLY A 57 -7.44 -7.79 -7.36
N ILE A 58 -8.07 -7.14 -6.37
CA ILE A 58 -7.72 -5.76 -5.98
C ILE A 58 -6.28 -5.71 -5.45
N THR A 59 -5.88 -6.68 -4.62
CA THR A 59 -4.52 -6.72 -4.07
C THR A 59 -3.48 -6.90 -5.17
N ALA A 60 -3.72 -7.77 -6.14
CA ALA A 60 -2.81 -7.98 -7.27
C ALA A 60 -2.61 -6.70 -8.09
N VAL A 61 -3.69 -5.96 -8.37
CA VAL A 61 -3.64 -4.67 -9.08
C VAL A 61 -2.83 -3.64 -8.29
N LEU A 62 -3.09 -3.51 -6.99
CA LEU A 62 -2.38 -2.55 -6.14
C LEU A 62 -0.88 -2.89 -6.01
N VAL A 63 -0.54 -4.17 -5.90
CA VAL A 63 0.86 -4.62 -5.91
C VAL A 63 1.54 -4.31 -7.24
N ALA A 64 0.88 -4.58 -8.37
CA ALA A 64 1.42 -4.27 -9.69
C ALA A 64 1.66 -2.75 -9.86
N ALA A 65 0.73 -1.92 -9.39
CA ALA A 65 0.87 -0.46 -9.40
C ALA A 65 2.04 0.02 -8.51
N ALA A 66 2.18 -0.54 -7.30
CA ALA A 66 3.30 -0.21 -6.41
C ALA A 66 4.65 -0.63 -7.01
N MET A 67 4.72 -1.79 -7.64
CA MET A 67 5.90 -2.27 -8.36
C MET A 67 6.26 -1.35 -9.54
N ALA A 68 5.28 -0.98 -10.36
CA ALA A 68 5.49 -0.05 -11.47
C ALA A 68 6.01 1.31 -10.97
N ALA A 69 5.43 1.85 -9.90
CA ALA A 69 5.88 3.09 -9.28
C ALA A 69 7.31 2.96 -8.70
N ALA A 70 7.66 1.81 -8.12
CA ALA A 70 9.02 1.55 -7.64
C ALA A 70 10.03 1.61 -8.78
N ILE A 71 9.74 0.98 -9.91
CA ILE A 71 10.62 0.97 -11.09
C ILE A 71 10.77 2.38 -11.65
N ILE A 72 9.66 3.11 -11.84
CA ILE A 72 9.65 4.46 -12.41
C ILE A 72 10.45 5.45 -11.54
N THR A 73 10.39 5.29 -10.21
CA THR A 73 11.06 6.20 -9.26
C THR A 73 12.46 5.73 -8.82
N SER A 74 13.00 4.68 -9.46
CA SER A 74 14.29 4.08 -9.10
C SER A 74 15.51 4.70 -9.80
N SER A 75 15.29 5.50 -10.86
CA SER A 75 16.31 6.27 -11.59
C SER A 75 16.50 7.67 -11.01
#